data_AF-A0A4Y3RS05-F1
#
_entry.id   AF-A0A4Y3RS05-F1
#
_cell.length_a   1.000
_cell.length_b   1.000
_cell.length_c   1.000
_cell.angle_alpha   90.00
_cell.angle_beta   90.00
_cell.angle_gamma   90.00
#
_symmetry.space_group_name_H-M   'P 1'
#
loop_
_entity.id
_entity.type
_entity.pdbx_description
1 polymer ?
#
loop_
_entity_poly.entity_id
_entity_poly.type
_entity_poly.pdbx_seq_one_letter_code
_entity_poly.pdbx_strand_id
1 'polypeptide(L)'
;MSGAIRLTFEYRGQHIELVASEPVDLVIPDAPAGQQGLSIGVTTADVDGQPDVSVGYRVDMLNARGQRIHSRPLDNPVRDEAEVLSADPDRPFTHQAINQPKGRFFVLVPALAEAKEVALLRTTVRTQTIGRYQLGHGTEGGGS
;
A
#
# COMPACT_ATOMS: atom_id res chain seq x y z
N MET A 1 12.70 -9.55 24.52
CA MET A 1 11.98 -8.44 23.87
C MET A 1 12.04 -8.69 22.37
N SER A 2 10.90 -8.81 21.70
CA SER A 2 10.85 -8.88 20.24
C SER A 2 11.07 -7.46 19.69
N GLY A 3 12.27 -7.21 19.17
CA GLY A 3 12.59 -5.93 18.53
C GLY A 3 12.02 -5.83 17.11
N ALA A 4 12.29 -4.72 16.46
CA ALA A 4 11.93 -4.49 15.07
C ALA A 4 13.15 -4.16 14.21
N ILE A 5 12.99 -4.30 12.91
CA ILE A 5 13.94 -3.86 11.90
C ILE A 5 13.25 -2.78 11.06
N ARG A 6 13.92 -1.63 10.92
CA ARG A 6 13.56 -0.58 9.96
C ARG A 6 14.27 -0.87 8.65
N LEU A 7 13.47 -1.20 7.64
CA LEU A 7 13.92 -1.35 6.26
C LEU A 7 13.70 -0.02 5.54
N THR A 8 14.76 0.61 5.04
CA THR A 8 14.65 1.86 4.28
C THR A 8 14.90 1.57 2.81
N PHE A 9 13.95 1.98 1.99
CA PHE A 9 14.01 1.86 0.54
C PHE A 9 14.21 3.23 -0.10
N GLU A 10 14.97 3.26 -1.18
CA GLU A 10 15.03 4.39 -2.11
C GLU A 10 14.36 4.00 -3.41
N TYR A 11 13.65 4.94 -4.04
CA TYR A 11 13.03 4.73 -5.33
C TYR A 11 13.34 5.86 -6.31
N ARG A 12 13.43 5.47 -7.58
CA ARG A 12 13.49 6.36 -8.74
C ARG A 12 12.66 5.76 -9.88
N GLY A 13 11.52 6.39 -10.18
CA GLY A 13 10.53 5.81 -11.08
C GLY A 13 10.03 4.48 -10.54
N GLN A 14 10.18 3.43 -11.34
CA GLN A 14 9.80 2.06 -10.97
C GLN A 14 10.94 1.26 -10.32
N HIS A 15 12.15 1.81 -10.26
CA HIS A 15 13.27 1.16 -9.61
C HIS A 15 13.21 1.43 -8.10
N ILE A 16 13.21 0.36 -7.30
CA ILE A 16 13.21 0.43 -5.84
C ILE A 16 14.31 -0.47 -5.32
N GLU A 17 15.13 0.04 -4.42
CA GLU A 17 16.21 -0.69 -3.77
C GLU A 17 16.19 -0.53 -2.26
N LEU A 18 16.63 -1.57 -1.54
CA LEU A 18 16.82 -1.51 -0.10
C LEU A 18 18.18 -0.85 0.19
N VAL A 19 18.17 0.33 0.80
CA VAL A 19 19.39 1.11 1.08
C VAL A 19 19.84 1.04 2.54
N ALA A 20 18.97 0.62 3.46
CA ALA A 20 19.34 0.39 4.86
C ALA A 20 18.43 -0.65 5.54
N SER A 21 18.99 -1.37 6.50
CA SER A 21 18.30 -2.29 7.41
C SER A 21 18.86 -2.09 8.80
N GLU A 22 18.04 -1.57 9.72
CA GLU A 22 18.52 -1.12 11.03
C GLU A 22 17.65 -1.72 12.14
N PRO A 23 18.23 -2.36 13.18
CA PRO A 23 17.48 -2.75 14.34
C PRO A 23 16.98 -1.50 15.08
N VAL A 24 15.73 -1.52 15.53
CA VAL A 24 15.11 -0.43 16.30
C VAL A 24 14.40 -1.00 17.52
N ASP A 25 14.44 -0.24 18.62
CA ASP A 25 13.78 -0.60 19.87
C ASP A 25 12.30 -0.21 19.82
N LEU A 26 11.56 -0.90 18.96
CA LEU A 26 10.12 -0.78 18.79
C LEU A 26 9.49 -2.17 18.84
N VAL A 27 8.40 -2.29 19.58
CA VAL A 27 7.54 -3.47 19.54
C VAL A 27 6.54 -3.25 18.41
N ILE A 28 6.57 -4.10 17.40
CA ILE A 28 5.52 -4.13 16.38
C ILE A 28 4.38 -4.99 16.94
N PRO A 29 3.16 -4.45 17.11
CA PRO A 29 2.03 -5.27 17.50
C PRO A 29 1.82 -6.34 16.44
N ASP A 30 1.64 -7.59 16.88
CA ASP A 30 1.30 -8.68 15.97
C ASP A 30 0.05 -8.28 15.20
N ALA A 31 0.14 -8.28 13.86
CA ALA A 31 -1.03 -8.11 13.03
C ALA A 31 -1.97 -9.29 13.34
N PRO A 32 -3.27 -9.04 13.63
CA PRO A 32 -4.20 -10.12 13.91
C PRO A 32 -4.16 -11.15 12.78
N ALA A 33 -4.07 -12.43 13.14
CA ALA A 33 -4.02 -13.55 12.21
C ALA A 33 -5.16 -13.42 11.20
N GLY A 34 -4.84 -13.05 9.96
CA GLY A 34 -5.83 -12.72 8.92
C GLY A 34 -5.48 -11.50 8.07
N GLN A 35 -4.65 -10.58 8.54
CA GLN A 35 -4.12 -9.46 7.72
C GLN A 35 -2.91 -9.86 6.86
N GLN A 36 -2.97 -11.06 6.27
CA GLN A 36 -2.02 -11.53 5.25
C GLN A 36 -2.47 -11.14 3.83
N GLY A 37 -3.52 -10.32 3.72
CA GLY A 37 -4.03 -9.80 2.46
C GLY A 37 -3.14 -8.73 1.84
N LEU A 38 -3.39 -8.41 0.58
CA LEU A 38 -2.81 -7.24 -0.08
C LEU A 38 -3.50 -5.99 0.47
N SER A 39 -2.74 -4.95 0.84
CA SER A 39 -3.31 -3.59 0.91
C SER A 39 -3.56 -3.18 -0.54
N ILE A 40 -4.81 -3.31 -0.97
CA ILE A 40 -5.22 -2.84 -2.29
C ILE A 40 -5.61 -1.38 -2.10
N GLY A 41 -4.70 -0.47 -2.47
CA GLY A 41 -5.05 0.94 -2.56
C GLY A 41 -6.13 1.09 -3.62
N VAL A 42 -7.30 1.62 -3.23
CA VAL A 42 -8.25 2.14 -4.21
C VAL A 42 -7.58 3.37 -4.80
N THR A 43 -7.01 3.24 -6.01
CA THR A 43 -6.74 4.41 -6.82
C THR A 43 -8.11 5.02 -7.07
N THR A 44 -8.39 6.19 -6.48
CA THR A 44 -9.59 6.96 -6.83
C THR A 44 -9.49 7.22 -8.31
N ALA A 45 -10.19 6.39 -9.08
CA ALA A 45 -10.30 6.53 -10.51
C ALA A 45 -10.75 7.96 -10.77
N ASP A 46 -10.03 8.61 -11.67
CA ASP A 46 -10.42 9.84 -12.30
C ASP A 46 -11.93 9.86 -12.57
N VAL A 47 -12.50 11.05 -12.49
CA VAL A 47 -13.89 11.37 -12.82
C VAL A 47 -14.28 10.95 -14.26
N ASP A 48 -13.35 10.38 -15.05
CA ASP A 48 -13.55 9.82 -16.40
C ASP A 48 -13.23 8.31 -16.53
N GLY A 49 -13.72 7.49 -15.59
CA GLY A 49 -14.28 6.19 -15.98
C GLY A 49 -13.31 5.08 -16.43
N GLN A 50 -12.14 4.95 -15.82
CA GLN A 50 -11.37 3.69 -15.89
C GLN A 50 -11.31 2.97 -14.53
N PRO A 51 -12.44 2.42 -14.05
CA PRO A 51 -12.43 1.60 -12.85
C PRO A 51 -11.97 0.20 -13.25
N ASP A 52 -10.86 -0.28 -12.68
CA ASP A 52 -10.71 -1.68 -12.27
C ASP A 52 -9.26 -2.06 -11.94
N VAL A 53 -8.24 -1.23 -12.19
CA VAL A 53 -6.86 -1.61 -11.85
C VAL A 53 -6.49 -1.06 -10.49
N SER A 54 -6.16 -1.94 -9.55
CA SER A 54 -5.65 -1.57 -8.23
C SER A 54 -4.24 -2.11 -8.03
N VAL A 55 -3.39 -1.32 -7.39
CA VAL A 55 -2.00 -1.69 -7.09
C VAL A 55 -1.86 -1.90 -5.60
N GLY A 56 -1.30 -3.05 -5.21
CA GLY A 56 -0.97 -3.36 -3.82
C GLY A 56 0.50 -3.62 -3.64
N TYR A 57 1.04 -3.22 -2.50
CA TYR A 57 2.42 -3.48 -2.12
C TYR A 57 2.46 -4.36 -0.88
N ARG A 58 3.50 -5.18 -0.76
CA ARG A 58 3.79 -5.91 0.49
C ARG A 58 5.28 -6.16 0.64
N VAL A 59 5.71 -6.33 1.89
CA VAL A 59 7.03 -6.83 2.23
C VAL A 59 6.89 -8.23 2.84
N ASP A 60 7.55 -9.20 2.22
CA ASP A 60 7.66 -10.57 2.71
C ASP A 60 9.03 -10.76 3.36
N MET A 61 9.07 -11.33 4.56
CA MET A 61 10.31 -11.83 5.18
C MET A 61 10.42 -13.33 4.92
N LEU A 62 11.58 -13.78 4.44
CA LEU A 62 11.82 -15.18 4.06
C LEU A 62 12.93 -15.79 4.91
N ASN A 63 12.79 -17.08 5.22
CA ASN A 63 13.82 -17.86 5.88
C ASN A 63 14.89 -18.35 4.88
N ALA A 64 15.92 -19.05 5.38
CA ALA A 64 17.02 -19.58 4.56
C ALA A 64 16.58 -20.58 3.45
N ARG A 65 15.34 -21.09 3.51
CA ARG A 65 14.76 -21.99 2.51
C ARG A 65 13.92 -21.24 1.47
N GLY A 66 13.92 -19.91 1.51
CA GLY A 66 13.03 -19.06 0.70
C GLY A 66 11.56 -19.15 1.10
N GLN A 67 11.24 -19.69 2.29
CA GLN A 67 9.86 -19.77 2.75
C GLN A 67 9.48 -18.47 3.47
N ARG A 68 8.33 -17.90 3.11
CA ARG A 68 7.79 -16.71 3.77
C ARG A 68 7.39 -17.03 5.21
N ILE A 69 7.99 -16.32 6.15
CA ILE A 69 7.71 -16.44 7.59
C ILE A 69 6.93 -15.24 8.15
N HIS A 70 6.92 -14.12 7.42
CA HIS A 70 6.11 -12.94 7.75
C HIS A 70 5.74 -12.17 6.48
N SER A 71 4.60 -11.49 6.50
CA SER A 71 4.09 -10.66 5.40
C SER A 71 3.48 -9.39 5.98
N ARG A 72 3.87 -8.24 5.45
CA ARG A 72 3.30 -6.94 5.83
C ARG A 72 2.75 -6.23 4.58
N PRO A 73 1.44 -6.01 4.48
CA PRO A 73 0.88 -5.20 3.42
C PRO A 73 1.28 -3.73 3.59
N LEU A 74 1.35 -3.01 2.46
CA LEU A 74 1.72 -1.60 2.37
C LEU A 74 0.76 -0.88 1.45
N ASP A 75 0.36 0.33 1.84
CA ASP A 75 -0.18 1.30 0.90
C ASP A 75 0.87 1.69 -0.14
N ASN A 76 0.46 2.27 -1.27
CA ASN A 76 1.39 2.67 -2.33
C ASN A 76 2.48 3.61 -1.76
N PRO A 77 3.75 3.15 -1.65
CA PRO A 77 4.80 3.94 -1.02
C PRO A 77 5.45 4.93 -2.00
N VAL A 78 5.17 4.78 -3.30
CA VAL A 78 5.67 5.65 -4.37
C VAL A 78 4.64 6.73 -4.64
N ARG A 79 5.01 7.99 -4.38
CA ARG A 79 4.17 9.14 -4.72
C ARG A 79 4.44 9.54 -6.17
N ASP A 80 3.44 9.33 -7.01
CA ASP A 80 3.43 9.67 -8.43
C ASP A 80 2.79 11.03 -8.72
N GLU A 81 2.20 11.67 -7.71
CA GLU A 81 1.63 13.02 -7.78
C GLU A 81 2.20 13.93 -6.69
N ALA A 82 2.27 15.22 -7.01
CA ALA A 82 2.56 16.28 -6.05
C ALA A 82 1.46 17.34 -6.07
N GLU A 83 1.06 17.80 -4.89
CA GLU A 83 0.28 19.03 -4.76
C GLU A 83 1.19 20.22 -5.05
N VAL A 84 0.78 21.05 -6.00
CA VAL A 84 1.50 22.25 -6.42
C VAL A 84 0.56 23.46 -6.34
N LEU A 85 1.14 24.61 -6.08
CA LEU A 85 0.40 25.88 -6.09
C LEU A 85 -0.06 26.18 -7.51
N SER A 86 -1.34 26.48 -7.64
CA SER A 86 -1.95 26.94 -8.88
C SER A 86 -1.87 28.46 -8.99
N ALA A 87 -1.91 28.96 -10.23
CA ALA A 87 -2.13 30.38 -10.50
C ALA A 87 -3.61 30.80 -10.41
N ASP A 88 -4.53 29.83 -10.32
CA ASP A 88 -5.96 30.05 -10.16
C ASP A 88 -6.29 30.38 -8.69
N PRO A 89 -6.78 31.60 -8.38
CA PRO A 89 -7.13 31.98 -7.01
C PRO A 89 -8.32 31.19 -6.43
N ASP A 90 -9.19 30.62 -7.28
CA ASP A 90 -10.33 29.81 -6.85
C ASP A 90 -9.96 28.33 -6.68
N ARG A 91 -8.79 27.92 -7.17
CA ARG A 91 -8.21 26.58 -7.01
C ARG A 91 -6.73 26.68 -6.64
N PRO A 92 -6.39 27.12 -5.41
CA PRO A 92 -5.01 27.44 -5.04
C PRO A 92 -4.07 26.24 -5.06
N PHE A 93 -4.60 25.02 -5.02
CA PHE A 93 -3.83 23.77 -5.10
C PHE A 93 -4.33 22.91 -6.25
N THR A 94 -3.39 22.31 -6.97
CA THR A 94 -3.65 21.31 -8.01
C THR A 94 -2.69 20.15 -7.85
N HIS A 95 -3.08 18.97 -8.32
CA HIS A 95 -2.20 17.80 -8.37
C HIS A 95 -1.52 17.73 -9.72
N GLN A 96 -0.21 17.53 -9.71
CA GLN A 96 0.59 17.36 -10.91
C GLN A 96 1.28 16.01 -10.88
N ALA A 97 1.16 15.26 -11.99
CA ALA A 97 1.89 14.02 -12.20
C ALA A 97 3.40 14.26 -12.19
N ILE A 98 4.13 13.40 -11.47
CA ILE A 98 5.58 13.40 -11.40
C ILE A 98 6.12 12.39 -12.40
N ASN A 99 6.77 12.87 -13.46
CA ASN A 99 7.29 12.00 -14.53
C ASN A 99 8.40 11.02 -14.07
N GLN A 100 9.16 11.40 -13.03
CA GLN A 100 10.19 10.55 -12.42
C GLN A 100 10.10 10.68 -10.89
N PRO A 101 9.16 9.95 -10.25
CA PRO A 101 9.00 10.03 -8.82
C PRO A 101 10.27 9.53 -8.14
N LYS A 102 10.78 10.28 -7.16
CA LYS A 102 11.98 9.92 -6.40
C LYS A 102 11.77 10.19 -4.94
N GLY A 103 12.29 9.32 -4.09
CA GLY A 103 12.16 9.48 -2.66
C GLY A 103 12.61 8.26 -1.88
N ARG A 104 12.34 8.30 -0.59
CA ARG A 104 12.60 7.20 0.34
C ARG A 104 11.35 6.91 1.15
N PHE A 105 11.17 5.65 1.48
CA PHE A 105 10.15 5.21 2.44
C PHE A 105 10.76 4.15 3.35
N PHE A 106 10.14 3.91 4.50
CA PHE A 106 10.58 2.87 5.41
C PHE A 106 9.42 1.94 5.80
N VAL A 107 9.78 0.70 6.10
CA VAL A 107 8.88 -0.35 6.56
C VAL A 107 9.46 -0.92 7.84
N LEU A 108 8.63 -1.02 8.87
CA LEU A 108 8.98 -1.72 10.10
C LEU A 108 8.58 -3.19 9.96
N VAL A 109 9.48 -4.11 10.26
CA VAL A 109 9.19 -5.55 10.29
C VAL A 109 9.70 -6.16 11.60
N PRO A 110 9.10 -7.24 12.11
CA PRO A 110 9.58 -7.87 13.33
C PRO A 110 11.01 -8.40 13.14
N ALA A 111 11.85 -8.30 14.18
CA ALA A 111 13.19 -8.87 14.18
C ALA A 111 13.13 -10.39 14.41
N LEU A 112 12.74 -11.14 13.38
CA LEU A 112 12.63 -12.60 13.42
C LEU A 112 14.01 -13.25 13.22
N ALA A 113 14.46 -14.07 14.18
CA ALA A 113 15.76 -14.73 14.13
C ALA A 113 15.95 -15.63 12.88
N GLU A 114 14.85 -16.18 12.37
CA GLU A 114 14.81 -17.07 11.21
C GLU A 114 14.85 -16.32 9.87
N ALA A 115 14.62 -15.01 9.86
CA ALA A 115 14.63 -14.21 8.64
C ALA A 115 16.05 -14.11 8.06
N LYS A 116 16.15 -14.31 6.75
CA LYS A 116 17.39 -14.18 5.97
C LYS A 116 17.27 -13.22 4.80
N GLU A 117 16.06 -13.08 4.26
CA GLU A 117 15.80 -12.25 3.10
C GLU A 117 14.53 -11.44 3.27
N VAL A 118 14.46 -10.36 2.50
CA VAL A 118 13.31 -9.47 2.41
C VAL A 118 12.96 -9.32 0.93
N ALA A 119 11.69 -9.53 0.59
CA ALA A 119 11.16 -9.26 -0.75
C ALA A 119 10.13 -8.14 -0.67
N LEU A 120 10.31 -7.09 -1.48
CA LEU A 120 9.28 -6.10 -1.76
C LEU A 120 8.52 -6.52 -3.02
N LEU A 121 7.22 -6.70 -2.90
CA LEU A 121 6.37 -7.13 -4.01
C LEU A 121 5.35 -6.05 -4.36
N ARG A 122 5.15 -5.87 -5.66
CA ARG A 122 4.07 -5.07 -6.25
C ARG A 122 3.11 -6.03 -6.96
N THR A 123 1.83 -5.94 -6.63
CA THR A 123 0.77 -6.69 -7.29
C THR A 123 -0.14 -5.71 -8.01
N THR A 124 -0.45 -5.99 -9.27
CA THR A 124 -1.49 -5.28 -10.01
C THR A 124 -2.69 -6.21 -10.14
N VAL A 125 -3.82 -5.80 -9.60
CA VAL A 125 -5.07 -6.55 -9.63
C VAL A 125 -6.02 -5.83 -10.56
N ARG A 126 -6.63 -6.56 -11.50
CA ARG A 126 -7.76 -6.07 -12.28
C ARG A 126 -9.04 -6.61 -11.65
N THR A 127 -9.81 -5.72 -11.06
CA THR A 127 -11.17 -5.96 -10.59
C THR A 127 -12.08 -6.14 -11.80
N GLN A 128 -13.21 -6.83 -11.63
CA GLN A 128 -14.27 -6.87 -12.63
C GLN A 128 -15.59 -6.92 -11.88
N THR A 129 -16.47 -5.96 -12.18
CA THR A 129 -17.83 -6.01 -11.64
C THR A 129 -18.65 -7.05 -12.40
N ILE A 130 -18.98 -8.17 -11.76
CA ILE A 130 -19.77 -9.27 -12.37
C ILE A 130 -21.29 -9.08 -12.23
N GLY A 131 -21.73 -8.16 -11.38
CA GLY A 131 -23.14 -7.84 -11.15
C GLY A 131 -23.30 -6.71 -10.14
N ARG A 132 -24.40 -5.96 -10.25
CA ARG A 132 -24.79 -4.93 -9.28
C ARG A 132 -26.20 -5.25 -8.82
N TYR A 133 -26.40 -5.37 -7.51
CA TYR A 133 -27.68 -5.70 -6.91
C TYR A 133 -28.16 -4.53 -6.07
N GLN A 134 -29.43 -4.13 -6.25
CA GLN A 134 -30.04 -3.10 -5.42
C GLN A 134 -30.40 -3.70 -4.07
N LEU A 135 -29.96 -3.05 -2.98
CA LEU A 135 -30.45 -3.37 -1.65
C LEU A 135 -31.82 -2.69 -1.51
N GLY A 136 -32.88 -3.48 -1.35
CA GLY A 136 -34.24 -2.96 -1.28
C GLY A 136 -34.43 -2.03 -0.09
N HIS A 137 -35.11 -0.89 -0.31
CA HIS A 137 -35.71 -0.15 0.79
C HIS A 137 -36.81 -1.00 1.41
N GLY A 138 -36.66 -1.38 2.68
CA GLY A 138 -37.79 -1.83 3.46
C GLY A 138 -38.83 -0.71 3.49
N THR A 139 -39.94 -0.90 2.80
CA THR A 139 -41.14 -0.11 3.07
C THR A 139 -41.71 -0.59 4.40
N GLU A 140 -41.26 0.03 5.49
CA GLU A 140 -42.10 0.18 6.68
C GLU A 140 -43.33 1.01 6.31
N GLY A 141 -44.49 0.59 6.82
CA GLY A 141 -45.80 1.02 6.36
C GLY A 141 -46.22 2.44 6.75
N GLY A 142 -47.40 2.83 6.25
CA GLY A 142 -48.12 4.01 6.72
C GLY A 142 -49.27 4.41 5.82
N GLY A 143 -50.49 4.08 6.26
CA GLY A 143 -51.72 4.87 6.08
C GLY A 143 -52.24 5.13 4.66
N SER A 144 -53.40 4.55 4.33
CA SER A 144 -54.70 5.12 4.68
C SER A 144 -55.83 4.12 4.44
#